data_AF-A0A932RWH7-F1
#
_entry.id   AF-A0A932RWH7-F1
#
_cell.length_a   1.000
_cell.length_b   1.000
_cell.length_c   1.000
_cell.angle_alpha   90.00
_cell.angle_beta   90.00
_cell.angle_gamma   90.00
#
_symmetry.space_group_name_H-M   'P 1'
#
loop_
_entity.id
_entity.type
_entity.pdbx_description
1 polymer ?
#
loop_
_entity_poly.entity_id
_entity_poly.type
_entity_poly.pdbx_seq_one_letter_code
_entity_poly.pdbx_strand_id
1 'polypeptide(L)'
;MLIVTTNDIPGFEITRVYGEIMGLTVRSRNVFSQFGAGLKSLVGGELRGMTKALYDSRNEVMQRMVAEAQARSANAVIAMRFDTSEMGDVWTEICVYGTAVWAEPVTDAARQQAAQFGMLAQGYGQPGQPGQPPQAYGQPPQGYGPPPGYPGGGPAAPGGAPGYPSS
;
A
#
# COMPACT_ATOMS: atom_id res chain seq x y z
N MET A 1 -7.12 -8.77 -6.69
CA MET A 1 -6.57 -9.01 -5.34
C MET A 1 -7.60 -8.57 -4.32
N LEU A 2 -7.92 -9.42 -3.36
CA LEU A 2 -8.85 -9.08 -2.27
C LEU A 2 -8.09 -8.28 -1.20
N ILE A 3 -8.62 -7.12 -0.80
CA ILE A 3 -8.02 -6.27 0.24
C ILE A 3 -9.11 -5.96 1.25
N VAL A 4 -8.85 -6.27 2.52
CA VAL A 4 -9.82 -6.07 3.60
C VAL A 4 -9.18 -5.33 4.77
N THR A 5 -10.01 -4.57 5.48
CA THR A 5 -9.61 -3.92 6.73
C THR A 5 -9.80 -4.85 7.94
N THR A 6 -10.50 -5.96 7.79
CA THR A 6 -10.63 -6.99 8.83
C THR A 6 -9.35 -7.80 8.96
N ASN A 7 -9.13 -8.40 10.14
CA ASN A 7 -8.00 -9.30 10.36
C ASN A 7 -8.22 -10.67 9.68
N ASP A 8 -9.48 -11.07 9.53
CA ASP A 8 -9.88 -12.34 8.93
C ASP A 8 -10.81 -12.12 7.74
N ILE A 9 -10.99 -13.15 6.92
CA ILE A 9 -11.89 -13.14 5.77
C ILE A 9 -12.87 -14.31 5.96
N PRO A 10 -14.09 -14.07 6.50
CA PRO A 10 -15.06 -15.13 6.73
C PRO A 10 -15.34 -15.98 5.48
N GLY A 11 -15.29 -17.30 5.64
CA GLY A 11 -15.44 -18.25 4.53
C GLY A 11 -14.15 -18.53 3.74
N PHE A 12 -13.03 -17.90 4.12
CA PHE A 12 -11.70 -18.20 3.62
C PHE A 12 -10.78 -18.70 4.74
N GLU A 13 -9.82 -19.53 4.37
CA GLU A 13 -8.72 -19.98 5.21
C GLU A 13 -7.43 -19.32 4.74
N ILE A 14 -6.65 -18.76 5.67
CA ILE A 14 -5.34 -18.20 5.36
C ILE A 14 -4.31 -19.34 5.40
N THR A 15 -3.81 -19.77 4.25
CA THR A 15 -2.87 -20.91 4.18
C THR A 15 -1.41 -20.46 4.16
N ARG A 16 -1.12 -19.19 3.85
CA ARG A 16 0.23 -18.59 3.90
C ARG A 16 0.19 -17.12 4.32
N VAL A 17 1.22 -16.69 5.03
CA VAL A 17 1.46 -15.30 5.42
C VAL A 17 2.81 -14.86 4.85
N TYR A 18 2.82 -13.79 4.06
CA TYR A 18 4.01 -13.23 3.39
C TYR A 18 4.57 -11.99 4.09
N GLY A 19 4.07 -11.69 5.29
CA GLY A 19 4.50 -10.57 6.12
C GLY A 19 3.83 -9.26 5.75
N GLU A 20 4.35 -8.19 6.35
CA GLU A 20 3.88 -6.82 6.14
C GLU A 20 4.25 -6.30 4.74
N ILE A 21 3.36 -5.50 4.18
CA ILE A 21 3.53 -4.79 2.91
C ILE A 21 3.06 -3.35 3.06
N MET A 22 3.61 -2.44 2.27
CA MET A 22 3.21 -1.04 2.30
C MET A 22 3.19 -0.37 0.92
N GLY A 23 2.50 0.76 0.85
CA GLY A 23 2.63 1.73 -0.22
C GLY A 23 2.65 3.11 0.40
N LEU A 24 3.61 3.93 0.01
CA LEU A 24 3.74 5.29 0.55
C LEU A 24 3.93 6.31 -0.55
N THR A 25 3.53 7.55 -0.26
CA THR A 25 3.86 8.70 -1.07
C THR A 25 3.98 9.94 -0.21
N VAL A 26 4.87 10.85 -0.61
CA VAL A 26 5.02 12.17 0.00
C VAL A 26 4.44 13.23 -0.92
N ARG A 27 3.76 14.21 -0.35
CA ARG A 27 3.18 15.36 -1.05
C ARG A 27 3.62 16.65 -0.37
N SER A 28 4.14 17.59 -1.13
CA SER A 28 4.53 18.89 -0.58
C SER A 28 3.30 19.74 -0.25
N ARG A 29 3.37 20.51 0.84
CA ARG A 29 2.32 21.47 1.19
C ARG A 29 2.15 22.58 0.15
N ASN A 30 3.19 22.88 -0.63
CA ASN A 30 3.11 23.84 -1.74
C ASN A 30 2.22 23.35 -2.89
N VAL A 31 2.24 22.04 -3.18
CA VAL A 31 1.32 21.46 -4.16
C VAL A 31 -0.11 21.57 -3.65
N PHE A 32 -0.35 21.22 -2.38
CA PHE A 32 -1.66 21.34 -1.75
C PHE A 32 -2.15 22.80 -1.66
N SER A 33 -1.27 23.76 -1.36
CA SER A 33 -1.62 25.18 -1.25
C SER A 33 -1.89 25.82 -2.61
N GLN A 34 -1.17 25.45 -3.67
CA GLN A 34 -1.46 25.93 -5.03
C GLN A 34 -2.83 25.45 -5.52
N PHE A 35 -3.22 24.21 -5.22
CA PHE A 35 -4.57 23.71 -5.50
C PHE A 35 -5.64 24.43 -4.67
N GLY A 36 -5.35 24.77 -3.40
CA GLY A 36 -6.24 25.54 -2.53
C GLY A 36 -6.40 27.01 -2.96
N ALA A 37 -5.33 27.64 -3.46
CA ALA A 37 -5.34 29.04 -3.89
C ALA A 37 -6.14 29.26 -5.19
N GLY A 38 -6.18 28.27 -6.08
CA GLY A 38 -7.01 28.28 -7.30
C GLY A 38 -8.50 28.01 -7.05
N LEU A 39 -8.85 27.51 -5.86
CA LEU A 39 -10.20 27.16 -5.43
C LEU A 39 -10.54 27.97 -4.16
N LYS A 40 -10.67 29.28 -4.30
CA LYS A 40 -11.37 30.09 -3.28
C LYS A 40 -12.70 29.39 -2.98
N SER A 41 -12.79 28.72 -1.83
CA SER A 41 -14.01 28.09 -1.36
C SER A 41 -15.13 29.10 -1.47
N LEU A 42 -16.03 28.89 -2.43
CA LEU A 42 -17.33 29.53 -2.41
C LEU A 42 -18.01 28.97 -1.15
N VAL A 43 -17.93 29.77 -0.08
CA VAL A 43 -18.65 29.70 1.20
C VAL A 43 -19.11 28.28 1.57
N GLY A 44 -18.31 27.59 2.39
CA GLY A 44 -18.72 26.37 3.12
C GLY A 44 -18.66 25.03 2.37
N GLY A 45 -18.22 25.01 1.11
CA GLY A 45 -18.15 23.78 0.31
C GLY A 45 -16.86 22.96 0.44
N GLU A 46 -16.89 21.76 -0.15
CA GLU A 46 -15.73 20.86 -0.30
C GLU A 46 -14.64 21.47 -1.19
N LEU A 47 -13.37 21.36 -0.76
CA LEU A 47 -12.19 21.72 -1.53
C LEU A 47 -11.93 20.69 -2.64
N ARG A 48 -12.73 20.70 -3.71
CA ARG A 48 -12.72 19.65 -4.77
C ARG A 48 -11.32 19.31 -5.30
N GLY A 49 -10.44 20.29 -5.47
CA GLY A 49 -9.06 20.08 -5.93
C GLY A 49 -8.19 19.36 -4.90
N MET A 50 -8.35 19.71 -3.62
CA MET A 50 -7.69 19.00 -2.51
C MET A 50 -8.23 17.56 -2.40
N THR A 51 -9.56 17.39 -2.46
CA THR A 51 -10.15 16.06 -2.41
C THR A 51 -9.66 15.19 -3.57
N LYS A 52 -9.63 15.74 -4.79
CA LYS A 52 -9.08 15.03 -5.94
C LYS A 52 -7.62 14.63 -5.72
N ALA A 53 -6.78 15.54 -5.22
CA ALA A 53 -5.37 15.24 -4.94
C ALA A 53 -5.21 14.13 -3.88
N LEU A 54 -6.07 14.10 -2.86
CA LEU A 54 -6.10 13.03 -1.86
C LEU A 54 -6.55 11.70 -2.45
N TYR A 55 -7.58 11.69 -3.30
CA TYR A 55 -8.01 10.48 -4.02
C TYR A 55 -6.90 9.93 -4.92
N ASP A 56 -6.27 10.80 -5.70
CA ASP A 56 -5.18 10.41 -6.61
C ASP A 56 -3.99 9.84 -5.81
N SER A 57 -3.66 10.46 -4.66
CA SER A 57 -2.58 9.97 -3.79
C SER A 57 -2.94 8.65 -3.11
N ARG A 58 -4.18 8.46 -2.65
CA ARG A 58 -4.64 7.17 -2.10
C ARG A 58 -4.58 6.07 -3.15
N ASN A 59 -4.98 6.36 -4.38
CA ASN A 59 -4.91 5.38 -5.48
C ASN A 59 -3.46 5.00 -5.79
N GLU A 60 -2.53 5.95 -5.81
CA GLU A 60 -1.10 5.69 -6.04
C GLU A 60 -0.51 4.75 -4.98
N VAL A 61 -0.74 5.03 -3.69
CA VAL A 61 -0.18 4.19 -2.62
C VAL A 61 -0.84 2.81 -2.57
N MET A 62 -2.14 2.73 -2.88
CA MET A 62 -2.82 1.45 -3.04
C MET A 62 -2.21 0.60 -4.15
N GLN A 63 -1.91 1.20 -5.31
CA GLN A 63 -1.27 0.50 -6.41
C GLN A 63 0.13 -0.01 -6.01
N ARG A 64 0.91 0.78 -5.26
CA ARG A 64 2.23 0.37 -4.76
C ARG A 64 2.15 -0.81 -3.80
N MET A 65 1.24 -0.76 -2.82
CA MET A 65 1.01 -1.87 -1.88
C MET A 65 0.55 -3.14 -2.61
N VAL A 66 -0.33 -3.02 -3.60
CA VAL A 66 -0.78 -4.16 -4.42
C VAL A 66 0.37 -4.74 -5.25
N ALA A 67 1.20 -3.90 -5.86
CA ALA A 67 2.37 -4.36 -6.61
C ALA A 67 3.34 -5.13 -5.70
N GLU A 68 3.54 -4.67 -4.46
CA GLU A 68 4.35 -5.36 -3.47
C GLU A 68 3.76 -6.71 -3.06
N ALA A 69 2.45 -6.77 -2.81
CA ALA A 69 1.74 -8.02 -2.53
C ALA A 69 1.87 -9.03 -3.70
N GLN A 70 1.72 -8.55 -4.93
CA GLN A 70 1.84 -9.37 -6.14
C GLN A 70 3.27 -9.89 -6.33
N ALA A 71 4.29 -9.06 -6.07
CA ALA A 71 5.69 -9.47 -6.12
C ALA A 71 6.00 -10.60 -5.12
N ARG A 72 5.26 -10.67 -4.01
CA ARG A 72 5.33 -11.75 -3.02
C ARG A 72 4.37 -12.91 -3.29
N SER A 73 3.69 -12.92 -4.45
CA SER A 73 2.71 -13.94 -4.83
C SER A 73 1.52 -14.08 -3.86
N ALA A 74 1.20 -13.01 -3.12
CA ALA A 74 -0.01 -12.97 -2.31
C ALA A 74 -1.26 -12.79 -3.20
N ASN A 75 -2.39 -13.36 -2.77
CA ASN A 75 -3.68 -13.19 -3.45
C ASN A 75 -4.63 -12.26 -2.68
N ALA A 76 -4.30 -11.95 -1.41
CA ALA A 76 -5.07 -11.07 -0.55
C ALA A 76 -4.19 -10.25 0.41
N VAL A 77 -4.77 -9.16 0.92
CA VAL A 77 -4.21 -8.30 1.97
C VAL A 77 -5.25 -8.15 3.08
N ILE A 78 -4.86 -8.49 4.31
CA ILE A 78 -5.70 -8.33 5.51
C ILE A 78 -5.18 -7.21 6.40
N ALA A 79 -6.01 -6.80 7.36
CA ALA A 79 -5.69 -5.76 8.34
C ALA A 79 -5.20 -4.46 7.70
N MET A 80 -5.69 -4.14 6.50
CA MET A 80 -5.24 -2.97 5.75
C MET A 80 -5.62 -1.67 6.47
N ARG A 81 -4.68 -0.74 6.59
CA ARG A 81 -4.88 0.58 7.20
C ARG A 81 -4.25 1.66 6.33
N PHE A 82 -4.86 2.84 6.36
CA PHE A 82 -4.19 4.07 5.96
C PHE A 82 -3.61 4.74 7.19
N ASP A 83 -2.42 5.30 7.04
CA ASP A 83 -1.81 6.22 7.98
C ASP A 83 -1.36 7.48 7.24
N THR A 84 -1.35 8.60 7.96
CA THR A 84 -0.93 9.89 7.43
C THR A 84 -0.08 10.58 8.47
N SER A 85 1.18 10.85 8.13
CA SER A 85 2.11 11.55 8.99
C SER A 85 2.44 12.94 8.41
N GLU A 86 2.59 13.91 9.29
CA GLU A 86 3.10 15.24 8.94
C GLU A 86 4.47 15.40 9.58
N MET A 87 5.51 15.54 8.76
CA MET A 87 6.87 15.80 9.26
C MET A 87 7.19 17.28 9.05
N GLY A 88 6.75 18.10 10.00
CA GLY A 88 6.87 19.56 9.97
C GLY A 88 5.97 20.24 8.92
N ASP A 89 6.23 21.51 8.63
CA ASP A 89 5.40 22.36 7.75
C ASP A 89 5.65 22.16 6.25
N VAL A 90 6.41 21.13 5.85
CA VAL A 90 6.95 21.02 4.49
C VAL A 90 6.18 20.00 3.65
N TRP A 91 5.80 18.86 4.24
CA TRP A 91 5.19 17.76 3.51
C TRP A 91 4.28 16.87 4.36
N THR A 92 3.39 16.16 3.67
CA THR A 92 2.51 15.13 4.24
C THR A 92 2.83 13.80 3.57
N GLU A 93 3.02 12.77 4.38
CA GLU A 93 3.07 11.39 3.92
C GLU A 93 1.67 10.78 3.99
N ILE A 94 1.36 10.01 2.96
CA ILE A 94 0.22 9.11 2.94
C ILE A 94 0.81 7.71 2.80
N CYS A 95 0.54 6.87 3.78
CA CYS A 95 0.96 5.49 3.84
C CYS A 95 -0.27 4.58 3.87
N VAL A 96 -0.17 3.43 3.21
CA VAL A 96 -1.11 2.33 3.35
C VAL A 96 -0.30 1.08 3.63
N TYR A 97 -0.75 0.26 4.57
CA TYR A 97 -0.06 -0.97 4.96
C TYR A 97 -1.04 -2.07 5.33
N GLY A 98 -0.56 -3.31 5.35
CA GLY A 98 -1.32 -4.47 5.76
C GLY A 98 -0.47 -5.74 5.73
N THR A 99 -1.12 -6.89 5.87
CA THR A 99 -0.43 -8.19 5.83
C THR A 99 -0.78 -8.91 4.53
N ALA A 100 0.22 -9.23 3.73
CA ALA A 100 0.09 -10.03 2.52
C ALA A 100 -0.14 -11.51 2.87
N VAL A 101 -1.18 -12.12 2.32
CA VAL A 101 -1.56 -13.50 2.61
C VAL A 101 -1.98 -14.28 1.36
N TRP A 102 -2.01 -15.59 1.49
CA TRP A 102 -2.77 -16.47 0.59
C TRP A 102 -4.04 -16.95 1.28
N ALA A 103 -5.20 -16.56 0.74
CA ALA A 103 -6.51 -16.92 1.24
C ALA A 103 -7.22 -17.91 0.28
N GLU A 104 -7.65 -19.05 0.80
CA GLU A 104 -8.36 -20.10 0.06
C GLU A 104 -9.84 -20.13 0.47
N PRO A 105 -10.80 -20.07 -0.48
CA PRO A 105 -12.22 -20.11 -0.14
C PRO A 105 -12.64 -21.53 0.29
N VAL A 106 -13.10 -21.66 1.53
CA VAL A 106 -13.52 -22.96 2.11
C VAL A 106 -15.02 -23.18 2.04
N THR A 107 -15.83 -22.13 1.86
CA THR A 107 -17.29 -22.23 1.70
C THR A 107 -17.74 -22.04 0.25
N ASP A 108 -18.93 -22.55 -0.11
CA ASP A 108 -19.51 -22.34 -1.45
C ASP A 108 -19.77 -20.87 -1.74
N ALA A 109 -20.26 -20.13 -0.75
CA ALA A 109 -20.46 -18.68 -0.85
C ALA A 109 -19.13 -17.96 -1.14
N ALA A 110 -18.06 -18.31 -0.42
CA ALA A 110 -16.73 -17.74 -0.64
C ALA A 110 -16.15 -18.11 -2.02
N ARG A 111 -16.39 -19.33 -2.51
CA ARG A 111 -15.98 -19.75 -3.87
C ARG A 111 -16.67 -18.91 -4.95
N GLN A 112 -17.98 -18.70 -4.81
CA GLN A 112 -18.74 -17.84 -5.73
C GLN A 112 -18.25 -16.39 -5.68
N GLN A 113 -18.03 -15.87 -4.48
CA GLN A 113 -17.49 -14.54 -4.27
C GLN A 113 -16.08 -14.39 -4.88
N ALA A 114 -15.19 -15.36 -4.67
CA ALA A 114 -13.85 -15.38 -5.24
C ALA A 114 -13.87 -15.41 -6.78
N ALA A 115 -14.83 -16.13 -7.38
CA ALA A 115 -15.04 -16.13 -8.83
C ALA A 115 -15.48 -14.74 -9.35
N GLN A 116 -16.43 -14.08 -8.65
CA GLN A 116 -16.89 -12.74 -9.02
C GLN A 116 -15.77 -11.70 -8.97
N PHE A 117 -14.86 -11.80 -7.99
CA PHE A 117 -13.71 -10.90 -7.85
C PHE A 117 -12.50 -11.31 -8.70
N GLY A 118 -12.62 -12.31 -9.56
CA GLY A 118 -11.53 -12.77 -10.43
C GLY A 118 -10.34 -13.38 -9.68
N MET A 119 -10.50 -13.73 -8.40
CA MET A 119 -9.45 -14.35 -7.58
C MET A 119 -9.09 -15.76 -8.05
N LEU A 120 -10.02 -16.44 -8.72
CA LEU A 120 -9.85 -17.79 -9.27
C LEU A 120 -9.44 -17.80 -10.75
N ALA A 121 -9.56 -16.66 -11.45
CA ALA A 121 -9.41 -16.58 -12.91
C ALA A 121 -8.01 -16.15 -13.37
N GLN A 122 -7.29 -15.40 -12.55
CA GLN A 122 -5.86 -15.20 -12.74
C GLN A 122 -5.18 -16.46 -12.25
N GLY A 123 -4.32 -17.07 -13.07
CA GLY A 123 -3.56 -18.29 -12.76
C GLY A 123 -2.56 -18.13 -11.61
N TYR A 124 -3.04 -17.70 -10.44
CA TYR A 124 -2.50 -17.96 -9.12
C TYR A 124 -2.60 -19.47 -8.93
N GLY A 125 -1.74 -20.17 -9.67
CA GLY A 125 -1.62 -21.61 -9.67
C GLY A 125 -1.43 -22.10 -8.25
N GLN A 126 -1.69 -23.39 -8.08
CA GLN A 126 -1.38 -24.15 -6.87
C GLN A 126 -0.22 -23.51 -6.10
N PRO A 127 -0.35 -23.38 -4.78
CA PRO A 127 0.72 -22.77 -4.02
C PRO A 127 2.06 -23.36 -4.44
N GLY A 128 2.99 -22.49 -4.84
CA GLY A 128 4.33 -22.91 -5.19
C GLY A 128 4.81 -23.90 -4.12
N GLN A 129 5.40 -25.02 -4.56
CA GLN A 129 6.03 -25.99 -3.68
C GLN A 129 6.81 -25.26 -2.58
N PRO A 130 6.89 -25.79 -1.34
CA PRO A 130 7.55 -25.12 -0.23
C PRO A 130 9.02 -24.82 -0.55
N GLY A 131 9.25 -23.69 -1.21
CA GLY A 131 10.50 -22.99 -1.25
C GLY A 131 10.72 -22.46 0.15
N GLN A 132 11.94 -22.66 0.65
CA GLN A 132 12.38 -22.33 2.00
C GLN A 132 11.74 -21.03 2.52
N PRO A 133 11.31 -20.97 3.79
CA PRO A 133 10.85 -19.72 4.38
C PRO A 133 11.92 -18.65 4.11
N PRO A 134 11.53 -17.41 3.73
CA PRO A 134 12.48 -16.32 3.58
C PRO A 134 13.40 -16.29 4.80
N GLN A 135 14.71 -16.35 4.56
CA GLN A 135 15.71 -16.43 5.63
C GLN A 135 15.56 -15.21 6.52
N ALA A 136 15.10 -15.43 7.75
CA ALA A 136 14.99 -14.50 8.86
C ALA A 136 14.17 -13.22 8.59
N TYR A 137 13.27 -12.89 9.52
CA TYR A 137 12.63 -11.59 9.68
C TYR A 137 13.61 -10.44 10.03
N GLY A 138 14.87 -10.53 9.59
CA GLY A 138 15.98 -9.68 10.03
C GLY A 138 16.54 -8.76 8.95
N GLN A 139 16.36 -9.05 7.66
CA GLN A 139 16.79 -8.16 6.58
C GLN A 139 15.85 -8.32 5.38
N PRO A 140 15.45 -7.22 4.71
CA PRO A 140 14.76 -7.34 3.43
C PRO A 140 15.65 -8.14 2.46
N PRO A 141 15.07 -8.96 1.56
CA PRO A 141 15.84 -9.75 0.61
C PRO A 141 16.89 -8.89 -0.10
N GLN A 142 18.13 -9.36 -0.24
CA GLN A 142 19.14 -8.62 -1.00
C GLN A 142 18.63 -8.43 -2.44
N GLY A 143 18.42 -7.18 -2.85
CA GLY A 143 17.74 -6.83 -4.11
C GLY A 143 16.31 -6.29 -3.95
N TYR A 144 15.81 -6.15 -2.72
CA TYR A 144 14.58 -5.41 -2.40
C TYR A 144 14.79 -3.92 -2.65
N GLY A 145 14.73 -3.53 -3.92
CA GLY A 145 14.58 -2.15 -4.34
C GLY A 145 13.15 -1.69 -4.12
N PRO A 146 12.89 -0.37 -4.14
CA PRO A 146 11.54 0.14 -4.09
C PRO A 146 10.70 -0.46 -5.24
N PRO A 147 9.38 -0.68 -5.04
CA PRO A 147 8.54 -1.34 -6.02
C PRO A 147 8.55 -0.62 -7.39
N PRO A 148 8.28 -1.33 -8.50
CA PRO A 148 8.24 -0.72 -9.83
C PRO A 148 7.31 0.51 -9.87
N GLY A 149 7.79 1.64 -10.41
CA GLY A 149 7.04 2.90 -10.43
C GLY A 149 7.30 3.81 -9.22
N TYR A 150 8.21 3.44 -8.32
CA TYR A 150 8.82 4.40 -7.42
C TYR A 150 9.62 5.42 -8.24
N PRO A 151 9.44 6.74 -8.05
CA PRO A 151 10.26 7.72 -8.73
C PRO A 151 11.72 7.53 -8.32
N GLY A 152 12.51 6.91 -9.20
CA GLY A 152 13.95 6.80 -9.05
C GLY A 152 14.56 8.18 -9.24
N GLY A 153 15.17 8.71 -8.17
CA GLY A 153 15.86 10.00 -8.18
C GLY A 153 14.96 11.17 -7.80
N GLY A 154 14.87 11.47 -6.50
CA GLY A 154 14.58 12.83 -6.07
C GLY A 154 15.77 13.74 -6.42
N PRO A 155 15.59 15.06 -6.60
CA PRO A 155 16.71 15.98 -6.69
C PRO A 155 17.61 15.77 -5.46
N ALA A 156 18.93 15.81 -5.66
CA ALA A 156 19.88 15.74 -4.57
C ALA A 156 19.41 16.67 -3.44
N ALA A 157 19.30 16.12 -2.22
CA ALA A 157 18.95 16.90 -1.05
C ALA A 157 19.85 18.14 -1.03
N PRO A 158 19.30 19.37 -1.01
CA PRO A 158 20.13 20.55 -0.89
C PRO A 158 20.75 20.52 0.51
N GLY A 159 22.03 20.12 0.58
CA GLY A 159 22.95 20.35 1.69
C GLY A 159 22.51 19.89 3.07
N GLY A 160 23.12 18.80 3.56
CA GLY A 160 23.37 18.55 4.99
C GLY A 160 22.15 18.49 5.90
N ALA A 161 21.62 17.28 6.11
CA ALA A 161 20.78 17.03 7.28
C ALA A 161 21.62 17.24 8.57
N PRO A 162 21.14 18.00 9.57
CA PRO A 162 21.71 17.95 10.91
C PRO A 162 21.54 16.54 11.46
N GLY A 163 22.63 15.94 11.95
CA GLY A 163 22.65 14.56 12.44
C GLY A 163 21.59 14.30 13.51
N TYR A 164 20.92 13.16 13.41
CA TYR A 164 20.09 12.63 14.49
C TYR A 164 21.01 12.23 15.66
N PRO A 165 20.71 12.64 16.90
CA PRO A 165 21.41 12.13 18.06
C PRO A 165 21.00 10.68 18.31
N SER A 166 21.99 9.82 18.42
CA SER A 166 21.86 8.45 18.90
C SER A 166 21.58 8.46 20.42
N SER A 167 20.49 7.82 20.82
CA SER A 167 20.27 7.35 22.20
C SER A 167 19.61 5.98 22.17
#